data_AF-A0A376BYZ0-F1
#
_entry.id   AF-A0A376BYZ0-F1
#
_cell.length_a   1.000
_cell.length_b   1.000
_cell.length_c   1.000
_cell.angle_alpha   90.00
_cell.angle_beta   90.00
_cell.angle_gamma   90.00
#
_symmetry.space_group_name_H-M   'P 1'
#
loop_
_entity.id
_entity.type
_entity.pdbx_description
1 polymer ?
#
loop_
_entity_poly.entity_id
_entity_poly.type
_entity_poly.pdbx_seq_one_letter_code
_entity_poly.pdbx_strand_id
1 'polypeptide(L)'
;MKIINKIILVVMFIALGTSLMFSQKSTTQAIDKPEEGKSLIYIANLATKKVAVFKNTDLVSSIKVGNYVKYSVEPGTHIFWAAKKPSNFVEANVEANKVYVLTFEPDATASVGGTFGLVGALAGSALAGAVAKPLNPEEFSDRKAFYRIIKNMKSVELDTTPINKSESDTKEMTDKAMVKYSELKEKQGKDILLLSPNWKFENADKPVKQK
;
A
#
# COMPACT_ATOMS: atom_id res chain seq x y z
N MET A 1 -28.82 -61.90 -11.73
CA MET A 1 -27.74 -61.44 -10.82
C MET A 1 -26.61 -60.65 -11.50
N LYS A 2 -26.08 -61.05 -12.67
CA LYS A 2 -24.90 -60.40 -13.29
C LYS A 2 -25.08 -58.94 -13.74
N ILE A 3 -26.31 -58.49 -14.01
CA ILE A 3 -26.59 -57.12 -14.49
C ILE A 3 -26.73 -56.13 -13.31
N ILE A 4 -27.32 -56.57 -12.21
CA ILE A 4 -27.50 -55.75 -10.99
C ILE A 4 -26.14 -55.38 -10.37
N ASN A 5 -25.19 -56.33 -10.34
CA ASN A 5 -23.83 -56.06 -9.85
C ASN A 5 -23.06 -55.07 -10.73
N LYS A 6 -23.36 -55.00 -12.04
CA LYS A 6 -22.74 -54.02 -12.95
C LYS A 6 -23.31 -52.62 -12.76
N ILE A 7 -24.61 -52.50 -12.50
CA ILE A 7 -25.27 -51.21 -12.23
C ILE A 7 -24.79 -50.63 -10.89
N ILE A 8 -24.65 -51.47 -9.85
CA ILE A 8 -24.09 -51.06 -8.56
C ILE A 8 -22.67 -50.50 -8.71
N LEU A 9 -21.86 -51.11 -9.58
CA LEU A 9 -20.47 -50.68 -9.81
C LEU A 9 -20.39 -49.34 -10.55
N VAL A 10 -21.33 -49.06 -11.46
CA VAL A 10 -21.43 -47.76 -12.16
C VAL A 10 -21.94 -46.66 -11.22
N VAL A 11 -22.93 -46.94 -10.36
CA VAL A 11 -23.43 -45.98 -9.36
C VAL A 11 -22.36 -45.66 -8.32
N MET A 12 -21.57 -46.66 -7.90
CA MET A 12 -20.44 -46.45 -6.99
C MET A 12 -19.32 -45.61 -7.61
N PHE A 13 -19.07 -45.73 -8.92
CA PHE A 13 -18.10 -44.89 -9.63
C PHE A 13 -18.55 -43.43 -9.76
N ILE A 14 -19.84 -43.18 -9.94
CA ILE A 14 -20.40 -41.81 -10.02
C ILE A 14 -20.41 -41.15 -8.62
N ALA A 15 -20.67 -41.92 -7.56
CA ALA A 15 -20.64 -41.42 -6.18
C ALA A 15 -19.22 -41.04 -5.70
N LEU A 16 -18.17 -41.73 -6.17
CA LEU A 16 -16.77 -41.40 -5.83
C LEU A 16 -16.20 -40.20 -6.61
N GLY A 17 -16.83 -39.79 -7.72
CA GLY A 17 -16.33 -38.71 -8.58
C GLY A 17 -16.64 -37.28 -8.10
N THR A 18 -17.52 -37.09 -7.12
CA THR A 18 -18.02 -35.75 -6.73
C THR A 18 -17.37 -35.18 -5.47
N SER A 19 -16.52 -35.93 -4.75
CA SER A 19 -15.90 -35.48 -3.50
C SER A 19 -14.59 -34.70 -3.65
N LEU A 20 -14.14 -34.41 -4.87
CA LEU A 20 -12.95 -33.56 -5.12
C LEU A 20 -13.30 -32.08 -5.38
N MET A 21 -14.50 -31.65 -4.98
CA MET A 21 -14.92 -30.26 -5.05
C MET A 21 -14.22 -29.42 -3.97
N PHE A 22 -13.14 -28.76 -4.39
CA PHE A 22 -12.66 -27.46 -3.88
C PHE A 22 -12.45 -27.30 -2.37
N SER A 23 -11.39 -27.90 -1.83
CA SER A 23 -10.69 -27.30 -0.69
C SER A 23 -9.75 -26.20 -1.20
N GLN A 24 -10.30 -25.06 -1.62
CA GLN A 24 -9.49 -23.86 -1.80
C GLN A 24 -9.11 -23.36 -0.41
N LYS A 25 -7.94 -23.80 0.07
CA LYS A 25 -7.33 -23.24 1.28
C LYS A 25 -7.15 -21.74 1.05
N SER A 26 -7.97 -20.93 1.70
CA SER A 26 -7.72 -19.49 1.79
C SER A 26 -6.43 -19.32 2.59
N THR A 27 -5.32 -19.14 1.90
CA THR A 27 -4.06 -18.80 2.58
C THR A 27 -4.20 -17.40 3.12
N THR A 28 -4.53 -17.29 4.40
CA THR A 28 -4.52 -16.01 5.10
C THR A 28 -3.08 -15.54 5.21
N GLN A 29 -2.77 -14.44 4.53
CA GLN A 29 -1.50 -13.74 4.65
C GLN A 29 -1.62 -12.79 5.84
N ALA A 30 -1.19 -13.29 7.00
CA ALA A 30 -1.16 -12.51 8.23
C ALA A 30 -0.28 -11.27 8.05
N ILE A 31 -0.73 -10.17 8.66
CA ILE A 31 -0.01 -8.91 8.78
C ILE A 31 0.33 -8.69 10.26
N ASP A 32 1.31 -7.84 10.52
CA ASP A 32 1.68 -7.51 11.88
C ASP A 32 0.58 -6.72 12.57
N LYS A 33 0.42 -6.97 13.87
CA LYS A 33 -0.50 -6.21 14.69
C LYS A 33 0.21 -4.94 15.18
N PRO A 34 -0.52 -3.82 15.28
CA PRO A 34 -0.01 -2.63 15.94
C PRO A 34 0.29 -2.91 17.43
N GLU A 35 1.19 -2.12 17.99
CA GLU A 35 1.34 -2.01 19.44
C GLU A 35 0.02 -1.51 20.06
N GLU A 36 -0.27 -1.94 21.29
CA GLU A 36 -1.49 -1.56 22.00
C GLU A 36 -1.64 -0.05 22.07
N GLY A 37 -2.80 0.45 21.63
CA GLY A 37 -3.12 1.87 21.60
C GLY A 37 -2.58 2.64 20.40
N LYS A 38 -1.66 2.06 19.61
CA LYS A 38 -1.09 2.69 18.41
C LYS A 38 -1.73 2.20 17.13
N SER A 39 -1.44 2.90 16.03
CA SER A 39 -1.78 2.50 14.67
C SER A 39 -0.53 2.04 13.93
N LEU A 40 -0.68 1.09 13.01
CA LEU A 40 0.43 0.62 12.17
C LEU A 40 0.20 1.04 10.72
N ILE A 41 1.18 1.67 10.09
CA ILE A 41 1.13 2.05 8.68
C ILE A 41 2.21 1.29 7.92
N TYR A 42 1.80 0.50 6.93
CA TYR A 42 2.70 -0.06 5.93
C TYR A 42 3.00 1.00 4.88
N ILE A 43 4.26 1.44 4.80
CA ILE A 43 4.69 2.45 3.84
C ILE A 43 5.57 1.78 2.79
N ALA A 44 5.07 1.65 1.56
CA ALA A 44 5.73 0.94 0.48
C ALA A 44 6.23 1.88 -0.62
N ASN A 45 7.48 1.71 -1.06
CA ASN A 45 8.03 2.46 -2.18
C ASN A 45 7.92 1.67 -3.49
N LEU A 46 6.98 2.07 -4.33
CA LEU A 46 6.73 1.58 -5.68
C LEU A 46 7.26 2.52 -6.77
N ALA A 47 7.88 3.65 -6.39
CA ALA A 47 8.43 4.64 -7.30
C ALA A 47 9.72 4.14 -7.98
N THR A 48 10.33 4.97 -8.83
CA THR A 48 11.53 4.61 -9.61
C THR A 48 12.85 4.85 -8.85
N LYS A 49 12.84 5.58 -7.73
CA LYS A 49 14.03 5.96 -6.95
C LYS A 49 13.77 5.84 -5.43
N LYS A 50 14.84 5.96 -4.62
CA LYS A 50 14.73 6.07 -3.14
C LYS A 50 13.85 7.28 -2.79
N VAL A 51 12.91 7.12 -1.86
CA VAL A 51 11.97 8.15 -1.41
C VAL A 51 12.19 8.45 0.06
N ALA A 52 12.35 9.72 0.42
CA ALA A 52 12.25 10.17 1.81
C ALA A 52 10.78 10.50 2.11
N VAL A 53 10.21 9.77 3.07
CA VAL A 53 8.83 9.91 3.53
C VAL A 53 8.83 10.73 4.81
N PHE A 54 7.97 11.74 4.86
CA PHE A 54 7.81 12.63 6.00
C PHE A 54 6.41 12.47 6.59
N LYS A 55 6.33 12.62 7.92
CA LYS A 55 5.10 12.81 8.69
C LYS A 55 5.15 14.20 9.29
N ASN A 56 4.27 15.09 8.88
CA ASN A 56 4.32 16.51 9.21
C ASN A 56 5.69 17.08 8.82
N THR A 57 6.52 17.45 9.80
CA THR A 57 7.90 17.92 9.62
C THR A 57 8.95 16.84 9.83
N ASP A 58 8.58 15.66 10.34
CA ASP A 58 9.52 14.64 10.79
C ASP A 58 9.82 13.64 9.67
N LEU A 59 11.11 13.32 9.49
CA LEU A 59 11.51 12.25 8.58
C LEU A 59 11.11 10.89 9.19
N VAL A 60 10.24 10.16 8.49
CA VAL A 60 9.82 8.81 8.89
C VAL A 60 10.87 7.79 8.46
N SER A 61 11.15 7.76 7.16
CA SER A 61 12.14 6.83 6.60
C SER A 61 12.52 7.19 5.16
N SER A 62 13.72 6.80 4.80
CA SER A 62 14.25 6.82 3.44
C SER A 62 14.16 5.42 2.82
N ILE A 63 13.16 5.16 2.00
CA ILE A 63 12.80 3.81 1.54
C ILE A 63 13.34 3.57 0.13
N LYS A 64 14.08 2.48 -0.10
CA LYS A 64 14.53 2.06 -1.44
C LYS A 64 13.36 1.45 -2.24
N VAL A 65 13.44 1.52 -3.56
CA VAL A 65 12.44 0.91 -4.46
C VAL A 65 12.29 -0.58 -4.15
N GLY A 66 11.05 -1.09 -4.15
CA GLY A 66 10.80 -2.51 -3.90
C GLY A 66 10.83 -2.90 -2.42
N ASN A 67 11.03 -1.94 -1.51
CA ASN A 67 10.97 -2.15 -0.07
C ASN A 67 9.75 -1.47 0.54
N TYR A 68 9.34 -1.97 1.70
CA TYR A 68 8.37 -1.30 2.57
C TYR A 68 8.90 -1.25 4.00
N VAL A 69 8.39 -0.30 4.76
CA VAL A 69 8.61 -0.18 6.21
C VAL A 69 7.29 -0.26 6.94
N LYS A 70 7.36 -0.62 8.21
CA LYS A 70 6.24 -0.61 9.15
C LYS A 70 6.46 0.56 10.10
N TYR A 71 5.52 1.49 10.11
CA TYR A 71 5.63 2.70 10.92
C TYR A 71 4.50 2.73 11.96
N SER A 72 4.88 2.68 13.22
CA SER A 72 3.96 2.81 14.35
C SER A 72 3.70 4.28 14.64
N VAL A 73 2.43 4.67 14.78
CA VAL A 73 2.02 6.06 14.96
C VAL A 73 0.86 6.16 15.93
N GLU A 74 0.83 7.24 16.70
CA GLU A 74 -0.29 7.55 17.59
C GLU A 74 -1.60 7.76 16.79
N PRO A 75 -2.77 7.38 17.33
CA PRO A 75 -4.06 7.68 16.71
C PRO A 75 -4.28 9.18 16.47
N GLY A 76 -5.06 9.52 15.45
CA GLY A 76 -5.39 10.89 15.08
C GLY A 76 -4.99 11.27 13.66
N THR A 77 -4.92 12.58 13.39
CA THR A 77 -4.64 13.12 12.06
C THR A 77 -3.15 13.39 11.86
N HIS A 78 -2.58 12.84 10.79
CA HIS A 78 -1.19 13.01 10.40
C HIS A 78 -1.07 13.34 8.91
N ILE A 79 -0.05 14.10 8.52
CA ILE A 79 0.17 14.48 7.13
C ILE A 79 1.37 13.72 6.59
N PHE A 80 1.17 12.86 5.59
CA PHE A 80 2.25 12.14 4.93
C PHE A 80 2.56 12.71 3.55
N TRP A 81 3.86 12.84 3.24
CA TRP A 81 4.32 13.37 1.96
C TRP A 81 5.77 12.95 1.65
N ALA A 82 6.24 13.24 0.43
CA ALA A 82 7.61 12.95 -0.01
C ALA A 82 8.38 14.22 -0.40
N ALA A 83 9.65 14.30 0.01
CA ALA A 83 10.53 15.48 -0.17
C ALA A 83 10.61 16.05 -1.60
N LYS A 84 10.53 15.20 -2.62
CA LYS A 84 10.75 15.61 -4.02
C LYS A 84 9.54 16.26 -4.68
N LYS A 85 8.34 16.13 -4.09
CA LYS A 85 7.12 16.75 -4.61
C LYS A 85 6.19 17.10 -3.44
N PRO A 86 6.39 18.26 -2.78
CA PRO A 86 5.51 18.74 -1.71
C PRO A 86 4.16 19.25 -2.25
N SER A 87 3.60 18.60 -3.26
CA SER A 87 2.29 18.95 -3.84
C SER A 87 1.30 17.78 -3.78
N ASN A 88 1.70 16.68 -3.15
CA ASN A 88 0.87 15.52 -2.95
C ASN A 88 0.99 15.11 -1.49
N PHE A 89 -0.05 15.45 -0.74
CA PHE A 89 -0.17 15.21 0.69
C PHE A 89 -1.26 14.18 0.92
N VAL A 90 -1.04 13.33 1.90
CA VAL A 90 -2.08 12.44 2.44
C VAL A 90 -2.39 12.89 3.85
N GLU A 91 -3.61 13.37 4.05
CA GLU A 91 -4.16 13.58 5.40
C GLU A 91 -4.72 12.24 5.88
N ALA A 92 -4.03 11.63 6.83
CA ALA A 92 -4.35 10.32 7.35
C ALA A 92 -4.96 10.43 8.74
N ASN A 93 -6.22 10.03 8.87
CA ASN A 93 -6.90 9.90 10.15
C ASN A 93 -6.92 8.43 10.54
N VAL A 94 -6.13 8.07 11.55
CA VAL A 94 -5.87 6.68 11.94
C VAL A 94 -6.40 6.37 13.34
N GLU A 95 -7.00 5.19 13.50
CA GLU A 95 -7.57 4.72 14.76
C GLU A 95 -6.63 3.75 15.48
N ALA A 96 -6.68 3.78 16.82
CA ALA A 96 -5.95 2.84 17.66
C ALA A 96 -6.21 1.38 17.27
N ASN A 97 -5.15 0.58 17.34
CA ASN A 97 -5.15 -0.85 17.06
C ASN A 97 -5.56 -1.22 15.62
N LYS A 98 -5.42 -0.29 14.66
CA LYS A 98 -5.72 -0.53 13.23
C LYS A 98 -4.47 -0.49 12.36
N VAL A 99 -4.58 -1.12 11.19
CA VAL A 99 -3.51 -1.17 10.18
C VAL A 99 -3.95 -0.44 8.92
N TYR A 100 -3.09 0.42 8.40
CA TYR A 100 -3.31 1.18 7.17
C TYR A 100 -2.15 0.99 6.20
N VAL A 101 -2.36 1.32 4.93
CA VAL A 101 -1.35 1.14 3.89
C VAL A 101 -1.23 2.41 3.05
N LEU A 102 0.01 2.85 2.87
CA LEU A 102 0.41 4.00 2.10
C LEU A 102 1.45 3.58 1.06
N THR A 103 1.19 3.82 -0.21
CA THR A 103 2.16 3.58 -1.28
C THR A 103 2.73 4.90 -1.79
N PHE A 104 3.98 4.84 -2.25
CA PHE A 104 4.60 5.92 -3.01
C PHE A 104 4.84 5.42 -4.43
N GLU A 105 4.07 5.95 -5.37
CA GLU A 105 4.06 5.53 -6.77
C GLU A 105 4.79 6.56 -7.64
N PRO A 106 5.31 6.17 -8.82
CA PRO A 106 5.83 7.13 -9.77
C PRO A 106 4.70 8.03 -10.25
N ASP A 107 4.97 9.33 -10.39
CA ASP A 107 4.00 10.27 -10.91
C ASP A 107 3.61 9.92 -12.35
N ALA A 108 2.38 9.44 -12.54
CA ALA A 108 1.87 8.96 -13.82
C ALA A 108 1.73 10.09 -14.87
N THR A 109 1.77 11.36 -14.47
CA THR A 109 1.85 12.47 -15.43
C THR A 109 3.21 12.54 -16.14
N ALA A 110 4.22 11.79 -15.69
CA ALA A 110 5.48 11.59 -16.40
C ALA A 110 5.50 10.32 -17.27
N SER A 111 4.43 9.51 -17.28
CA SER A 111 4.29 8.38 -18.20
C SER A 111 3.34 8.73 -19.34
N VAL A 112 3.91 9.16 -20.46
CA VAL A 112 3.21 9.14 -21.75
C VAL A 112 3.00 7.68 -22.13
N GLY A 113 1.74 7.27 -22.34
CA GLY A 113 1.40 6.05 -23.06
C GLY A 113 1.23 4.80 -22.20
N GLY A 114 0.03 4.24 -22.21
CA GLY A 114 -0.39 3.15 -21.35
C GLY A 114 0.43 1.86 -21.49
N THR A 115 0.85 1.34 -20.34
CA THR A 115 0.75 -0.08 -19.97
C THR A 115 1.36 -0.21 -18.57
N PHE A 116 0.51 -0.47 -17.56
CA PHE A 116 0.95 -0.93 -16.24
C PHE A 116 1.48 -2.38 -16.35
N GLY A 117 2.58 -2.54 -17.06
CA GLY A 117 3.44 -3.72 -17.08
C GLY A 117 4.86 -3.26 -16.75
N LEU A 118 5.68 -4.17 -16.21
CA LEU A 118 7.04 -3.91 -15.69
C LEU A 118 8.01 -3.19 -16.66
N VAL A 119 7.59 -2.93 -17.90
CA VAL A 119 8.36 -2.28 -18.97
C VAL A 119 7.94 -0.83 -19.23
N GLY A 120 6.71 -0.41 -18.87
CA GLY A 120 6.26 1.00 -18.98
C GLY A 120 6.94 1.95 -17.99
N ALA A 121 7.54 1.40 -16.93
CA ALA A 121 8.28 2.13 -15.89
C ALA A 121 9.66 2.63 -16.34
N LEU A 122 10.19 2.15 -17.47
CA LEU A 122 11.57 2.41 -17.88
C LEU A 122 11.75 3.59 -18.85
N ALA A 123 10.69 4.10 -19.49
CA ALA A 123 10.85 5.03 -20.61
C ALA A 123 10.42 6.50 -20.35
N GLY A 124 9.76 6.84 -19.22
CA GLY A 124 9.23 8.21 -19.02
C GLY A 124 9.54 8.91 -17.68
N SER A 125 9.98 8.21 -16.64
CA SER A 125 9.92 8.71 -15.25
C SER A 125 11.31 9.02 -14.63
N ALA A 126 12.27 9.50 -15.41
CA ALA A 126 13.58 9.88 -14.86
C ALA A 126 13.52 11.13 -13.95
N LEU A 127 12.47 11.96 -14.12
CA LEU A 127 12.30 13.26 -13.47
C LEU A 127 11.09 13.35 -12.52
N ALA A 128 10.25 12.34 -12.47
CA ALA A 128 9.00 12.40 -11.70
C ALA A 128 9.24 12.16 -10.20
N GLY A 129 8.72 13.05 -9.35
CA GLY A 129 8.66 12.83 -7.91
C GLY A 129 7.80 11.59 -7.57
N ALA A 130 7.88 11.15 -6.32
CA ALA A 130 6.98 10.11 -5.82
C ALA A 130 5.68 10.73 -5.32
N VAL A 131 4.56 10.11 -5.67
CA VAL A 131 3.20 10.51 -5.29
C VAL A 131 2.73 9.53 -4.22
N ALA A 132 2.35 10.05 -3.06
CA ALA A 132 1.74 9.28 -1.99
C ALA A 132 0.32 8.88 -2.39
N LYS A 133 -0.06 7.63 -2.12
CA LYS A 133 -1.40 7.11 -2.40
C LYS A 133 -1.83 6.20 -1.23
N PRO A 134 -2.88 6.58 -0.50
CA PRO A 134 -3.48 5.69 0.48
C PRO A 134 -4.24 4.56 -0.23
N LEU A 135 -4.21 3.34 0.34
CA LEU A 135 -4.95 2.21 -0.21
C LEU A 135 -6.29 2.05 0.51
N ASN A 136 -7.34 1.74 -0.26
CA ASN A 136 -8.67 1.43 0.27
C ASN A 136 -8.90 -0.10 0.28
N PRO A 137 -9.14 -0.75 1.44
CA PRO A 137 -9.44 -2.18 1.50
C PRO A 137 -10.75 -2.57 0.80
N GLU A 138 -11.67 -1.65 0.55
CA GLU A 138 -12.90 -1.91 -0.20
C GLU A 138 -12.63 -2.08 -1.70
N GLU A 139 -11.53 -1.50 -2.20
CA GLU A 139 -11.14 -1.55 -3.60
C GLU A 139 -10.34 -2.82 -3.94
N PHE A 140 -10.79 -3.54 -4.98
CA PHE A 140 -10.13 -4.78 -5.41
C PHE A 140 -8.68 -4.55 -5.85
N SER A 141 -8.41 -3.44 -6.55
CA SER A 141 -7.06 -3.07 -7.00
C SER A 141 -6.10 -2.89 -5.83
N ASP A 142 -6.59 -2.29 -4.76
CA ASP A 142 -5.80 -1.87 -3.61
C ASP A 142 -5.54 -3.05 -2.67
N ARG A 143 -6.53 -3.92 -2.44
CA ARG A 143 -6.29 -5.23 -1.81
C ARG A 143 -5.24 -6.04 -2.58
N LYS A 144 -5.33 -6.05 -3.92
CA LYS A 144 -4.37 -6.78 -4.77
C LYS A 144 -2.98 -6.15 -4.70
N ALA A 145 -2.89 -4.83 -4.61
CA ALA A 145 -1.63 -4.12 -4.40
C ALA A 145 -1.02 -4.50 -3.06
N PHE A 146 -1.79 -4.46 -1.97
CA PHE A 146 -1.30 -4.82 -0.64
C PHE A 146 -0.82 -6.27 -0.55
N TYR A 147 -1.60 -7.23 -1.08
CA TYR A 147 -1.16 -8.63 -1.22
C TYR A 147 0.21 -8.74 -1.92
N ARG A 148 0.42 -8.00 -3.01
CA ARG A 148 1.69 -8.02 -3.75
C ARG A 148 2.83 -7.38 -2.97
N ILE A 149 2.57 -6.32 -2.22
CA ILE A 149 3.56 -5.68 -1.35
C ILE A 149 4.05 -6.71 -0.33
N ILE A 150 3.14 -7.32 0.43
CA ILE A 150 3.54 -8.28 1.48
C ILE A 150 4.21 -9.53 0.89
N LYS A 151 3.75 -10.00 -0.28
CA LYS A 151 4.31 -11.19 -0.92
C LYS A 151 5.68 -10.99 -1.57
N ASN A 152 5.89 -9.86 -2.25
CA ASN A 152 7.01 -9.71 -3.18
C ASN A 152 8.05 -8.67 -2.73
N MET A 153 7.71 -7.77 -1.81
CA MET A 153 8.60 -6.69 -1.38
C MET A 153 9.31 -7.04 -0.07
N LYS A 154 10.49 -6.44 0.13
CA LYS A 154 11.28 -6.65 1.35
C LYS A 154 10.83 -5.68 2.44
N SER A 155 10.45 -6.21 3.61
CA SER A 155 10.32 -5.40 4.83
C SER A 155 11.71 -4.97 5.26
N VAL A 156 11.89 -3.68 5.54
CA VAL A 156 13.13 -3.13 6.10
C VAL A 156 12.83 -2.29 7.34
N GLU A 157 13.84 -2.08 8.17
CA GLU A 157 13.76 -1.17 9.31
C GLU A 157 13.70 0.29 8.84
N LEU A 158 13.25 1.17 9.73
CA LEU A 158 13.17 2.60 9.46
C LEU A 158 14.58 3.18 9.27
N ASP A 159 14.80 3.82 8.12
CA ASP A 159 16.05 4.51 7.79
C ASP A 159 15.83 6.02 7.93
N THR A 160 16.13 6.57 9.10
CA THR A 160 16.03 8.00 9.37
C THR A 160 17.26 8.79 8.91
N THR A 161 18.16 8.18 8.13
CA THR A 161 19.29 8.92 7.57
C THR A 161 18.81 9.92 6.51
N PRO A 162 19.22 11.20 6.60
CA PRO A 162 18.89 12.21 5.60
C PRO A 162 19.49 11.84 4.24
N ILE A 163 18.71 11.93 3.16
CA ILE A 163 19.16 11.62 1.77
C ILE A 163 20.01 12.75 1.17
N ASN A 164 21.01 13.27 1.87
CA ASN A 164 21.97 14.30 1.40
C ASN A 164 21.54 15.77 1.50
N LYS A 165 21.05 16.21 2.65
CA LYS A 165 20.80 17.64 2.91
C LYS A 165 21.27 18.02 4.31
N SER A 166 21.77 19.24 4.46
CA SER A 166 22.08 19.78 5.79
C SER A 166 20.78 19.87 6.62
N GLU A 167 20.90 19.94 7.94
CA GLU A 167 19.75 20.06 8.85
C GLU A 167 18.91 21.30 8.52
N SER A 168 19.57 22.42 8.20
CA SER A 168 18.92 23.65 7.76
C SER A 168 18.13 23.49 6.46
N ASP A 169 18.69 22.79 5.47
CA ASP A 169 18.01 22.55 4.18
C ASP A 169 16.78 21.64 4.35
N THR A 170 16.83 20.72 5.31
CA THR A 170 15.72 19.84 5.64
C THR A 170 14.60 20.64 6.30
N LYS A 171 14.94 21.50 7.26
CA LYS A 171 13.99 22.39 7.94
C LYS A 171 13.31 23.35 6.96
N GLU A 172 14.07 24.01 6.09
CA GLU A 172 13.49 24.91 5.09
C GLU A 172 12.51 24.18 4.15
N MET A 173 12.86 22.96 3.75
CA MET A 173 12.01 22.14 2.89
C MET A 173 10.72 21.70 3.57
N THR A 174 10.78 21.29 4.84
CA THR A 174 9.59 20.87 5.60
C THR A 174 8.68 22.06 5.89
N ASP A 175 9.25 23.22 6.25
CA ASP A 175 8.50 24.47 6.46
C ASP A 175 7.75 24.88 5.18
N LYS A 176 8.43 24.88 4.03
CA LYS A 176 7.80 25.15 2.72
C LYS A 176 6.69 24.15 2.37
N ALA A 177 6.88 22.86 2.71
CA ALA A 177 5.87 21.85 2.47
C ALA A 177 4.61 22.08 3.34
N MET A 178 4.76 22.46 4.60
CA MET A 178 3.63 22.73 5.49
C MET A 178 2.86 24.01 5.12
N VAL A 179 3.55 25.05 4.63
CA VAL A 179 2.89 26.23 4.04
C VAL A 179 2.04 25.80 2.85
N LYS A 180 2.63 25.04 1.91
CA LYS A 180 1.91 24.58 0.73
C LYS A 180 0.72 23.67 1.06
N TYR A 181 0.84 22.81 2.05
CA TYR A 181 -0.28 22.01 2.54
C TYR A 181 -1.42 22.91 3.05
N SER A 182 -1.10 23.93 3.86
CA SER A 182 -2.11 24.88 4.38
C SER A 182 -2.83 25.61 3.24
N GLU A 183 -2.08 26.10 2.25
CA GLU A 183 -2.65 26.74 1.05
C GLU A 183 -3.59 25.81 0.26
N LEU A 184 -3.25 24.52 0.13
CA LEU A 184 -4.08 23.53 -0.54
C LEU A 184 -5.35 23.23 0.27
N LYS A 185 -5.25 23.22 1.60
CA LYS A 185 -6.39 22.98 2.50
C LYS A 185 -7.41 24.10 2.44
N GLU A 186 -6.96 25.35 2.41
CA GLU A 186 -7.82 26.55 2.28
C GLU A 186 -8.59 26.59 0.94
N LYS A 187 -7.97 26.10 -0.14
CA LYS A 187 -8.58 26.05 -1.48
C LYS A 187 -9.58 24.91 -1.68
N GLN A 188 -10.09 24.29 -0.60
CA GLN A 188 -10.95 23.10 -0.62
C GLN A 188 -10.31 21.94 -1.42
N GLY A 189 -9.03 21.68 -1.12
CA GLY A 189 -8.11 20.90 -1.92
C GLY A 189 -8.58 19.52 -2.37
N LYS A 190 -8.97 19.42 -3.65
CA LYS A 190 -9.06 18.16 -4.40
C LYS A 190 -7.69 17.45 -4.52
N ASP A 191 -6.61 18.17 -4.22
CA ASP A 191 -5.23 17.72 -4.37
C ASP A 191 -4.64 17.10 -3.08
N ILE A 192 -5.39 17.12 -1.96
CA ILE A 192 -5.03 16.42 -0.72
C ILE A 192 -5.80 15.09 -0.72
N LEU A 193 -5.05 13.98 -0.72
CA LEU A 193 -5.65 12.67 -0.60
C LEU A 193 -6.00 12.39 0.86
N LEU A 194 -7.10 11.69 1.07
CA LEU A 194 -7.56 11.32 2.40
C LEU A 194 -7.32 9.84 2.63
N LEU A 195 -6.72 9.49 3.77
CA LEU A 195 -6.71 8.13 4.29
C LEU A 195 -7.75 8.08 5.40
N SER A 196 -8.88 7.44 5.09
CA SER A 196 -10.04 7.37 5.98
C SER A 196 -9.82 6.38 7.13
N PRO A 197 -10.37 6.65 8.34
CA PRO A 197 -10.36 5.71 9.47
C PRO A 197 -10.92 4.32 9.14
N ASN A 198 -11.84 4.26 8.18
CA ASN A 198 -12.48 3.02 7.73
C ASN A 198 -11.62 2.20 6.76
N TRP A 199 -10.54 2.77 6.22
CA TRP A 199 -9.64 2.08 5.28
C TRP A 199 -8.59 1.21 5.97
N LYS A 200 -9.05 0.46 6.97
CA LYS A 200 -8.24 -0.45 7.78
C LYS A 200 -8.13 -1.83 7.13
N PHE A 201 -6.92 -2.36 7.05
CA PHE A 201 -6.65 -3.70 6.56
C PHE A 201 -6.60 -4.69 7.73
N GLU A 202 -7.29 -5.81 7.59
CA GLU A 202 -7.26 -6.89 8.58
C GLU A 202 -6.25 -7.99 8.23
N ASN A 203 -5.97 -8.15 6.94
CA ASN A 203 -5.03 -9.11 6.36
C ASN A 203 -4.54 -8.60 5.01
N ALA A 204 -3.61 -9.33 4.41
CA ALA A 204 -3.11 -9.08 3.07
C ALA A 204 -3.49 -10.20 2.09
N ASP A 205 -4.65 -10.83 2.25
CA ASP A 205 -5.02 -12.00 1.47
C ASP A 205 -5.17 -11.69 -0.01
N LYS A 206 -4.92 -12.69 -0.87
CA LYS A 206 -5.14 -12.56 -2.31
C LYS A 206 -6.63 -12.30 -2.57
N PRO A 207 -7.04 -11.15 -3.12
CA PRO A 207 -8.46 -10.88 -3.32
C PRO A 207 -9.01 -11.74 -4.47
N VAL A 208 -10.26 -12.18 -4.32
CA VAL A 208 -11.03 -12.89 -5.34
C VAL A 208 -12.03 -11.91 -5.96
N LYS A 209 -12.13 -11.86 -7.30
CA LYS A 209 -13.21 -11.12 -7.95
C LYS A 209 -14.49 -11.93 -7.76
N GLN A 210 -15.49 -11.35 -7.09
CA GLN A 210 -16.84 -11.90 -7.15
C GLN A 210 -17.31 -11.77 -8.60
N LYS A 211 -17.74 -12.89 -9.18
CA LYS A 211 -18.25 -12.96 -10.55
C LYS A 211 -19.71 -12.57 -10.58
#